data_AF-A0A1Z1MZ98-F1
#
_entry.id   AF-A0A1Z1MZ98-F1
#
_cell.length_a   1.000
_cell.length_b   1.000
_cell.length_c   1.000
_cell.angle_alpha   90.00
_cell.angle_beta   90.00
_cell.angle_gamma   90.00
#
_symmetry.space_group_name_H-M   'P 1'
#
loop_
_entity.id
_entity.type
_entity.pdbx_description
1 polymer ?
#
loop_
_entity_poly.entity_id
_entity_poly.type
_entity_poly.pdbx_seq_one_letter_code
_entity_poly.pdbx_strand_id
1 'polypeptide(L)'
;MPEKKDEKIPVGDPAKGAKIFKVKCTQCHVIDDSGKHKQGPNLKGLWGRKTGQAPGFSYTDANKNKGITWNEETLWIYLLNPKDYIPGTKMVFAGLKKKKERADLIAYLKDETSK
;
A
#
# COMPACT_ATOMS: atom_id res chain seq x y z
N MET A 1 10.99 4.59 -16.80
CA MET A 1 11.01 3.13 -17.07
C MET A 1 9.95 2.51 -16.19
N PRO A 2 8.92 1.82 -16.74
CA PRO A 2 7.99 1.09 -15.90
C PRO A 2 8.76 -0.02 -15.18
N GLU A 3 8.72 -0.03 -13.85
CA GLU A 3 9.31 -1.11 -13.06
C GLU A 3 8.63 -2.43 -13.45
N LYS A 4 9.44 -3.40 -13.88
CA LYS A 4 8.97 -4.68 -14.42
C LYS A 4 8.56 -5.59 -13.27
N LYS A 5 7.60 -6.47 -13.54
CA LYS A 5 7.14 -7.53 -12.62
C LYS A 5 8.31 -8.39 -12.07
N ASP A 6 9.42 -8.47 -12.80
CA ASP A 6 10.59 -9.30 -12.49
C ASP A 6 11.76 -8.52 -11.85
N GLU A 7 11.54 -7.28 -11.41
CA GLU A 7 12.57 -6.53 -10.69
C GLU A 7 12.80 -7.14 -9.30
N LYS A 8 14.06 -7.48 -8.99
CA LYS A 8 14.44 -7.97 -7.66
C LYS A 8 14.16 -6.89 -6.61
N ILE A 9 13.11 -7.11 -5.82
CA ILE A 9 12.75 -6.25 -4.69
C ILE A 9 13.85 -6.36 -3.63
N PRO A 10 14.48 -5.25 -3.21
CA PRO A 10 15.46 -5.29 -2.14
C PRO A 10 14.84 -5.78 -0.83
N VAL A 11 15.63 -6.45 0.01
CA VAL A 11 15.16 -6.82 1.35
C VAL A 11 14.89 -5.55 2.16
N GLY A 12 13.66 -5.44 2.67
CA GLY A 12 13.20 -4.34 3.51
C GLY A 12 13.55 -4.52 4.99
N ASP A 13 13.60 -3.42 5.73
CA ASP A 13 13.72 -3.35 7.18
C ASP A 13 12.39 -2.83 7.77
N PRO A 14 11.59 -3.69 8.43
CA PRO A 14 10.29 -3.30 9.00
C PRO A 14 10.38 -2.14 10.00
N ALA A 15 11.48 -2.03 10.77
CA ALA A 15 11.64 -0.95 11.74
C ALA A 15 11.84 0.40 11.06
N LYS A 16 12.54 0.44 9.93
CA LYS A 16 12.62 1.63 9.06
C LYS A 16 11.29 1.89 8.36
N GLY A 17 10.61 0.83 7.90
CA GLY A 17 9.29 0.90 7.30
C GLY A 17 8.25 1.54 8.22
N ALA A 18 8.28 1.22 9.51
CA ALA A 18 7.41 1.81 10.52
C ALA A 18 7.56 3.34 10.60
N LYS A 19 8.80 3.84 10.51
CA LYS A 19 9.08 5.29 10.50
C LYS A 19 8.51 5.94 9.24
N ILE A 20 8.64 5.29 8.08
CA ILE A 20 8.09 5.77 6.81
C ILE A 20 6.57 5.81 6.87
N PHE A 21 5.94 4.74 7.37
CA PHE A 21 4.49 4.68 7.54
C PHE A 21 3.99 5.78 8.46
N LYS A 22 4.68 6.01 9.59
CA LYS A 22 4.36 7.08 10.55
C LYS A 22 4.29 8.44 9.86
N VAL A 23 5.28 8.78 9.04
CA VAL A 23 5.38 10.10 8.40
C VAL A 23 4.50 10.24 7.17
N LYS A 24 4.34 9.19 6.36
CA LYS A 24 3.74 9.29 5.02
C LYS A 24 2.34 8.68 4.90
N CYS A 25 1.92 7.85 5.85
CA CYS A 25 0.71 7.03 5.70
C CYS A 25 -0.30 7.22 6.84
N THR A 26 0.14 7.48 8.07
CA THR A 26 -0.76 7.51 9.25
C THR A 26 -1.80 8.63 9.24
N GLN A 27 -1.60 9.69 8.45
CA GLN A 27 -2.62 10.72 8.26
C GLN A 27 -3.88 10.14 7.61
N CYS A 28 -3.71 9.20 6.68
CA CYS A 28 -4.81 8.64 5.89
C CYS A 28 -5.16 7.21 6.29
N HIS A 29 -4.26 6.48 6.95
CA HIS A 29 -4.43 5.07 7.24
C HIS A 29 -4.21 4.75 8.72
N VAL A 30 -4.81 3.64 9.12
CA VAL A 30 -4.55 2.94 10.38
C VAL A 30 -4.34 1.46 10.09
N ILE A 31 -3.65 0.78 11.00
CA ILE A 31 -3.48 -0.66 11.02
C ILE A 31 -3.86 -1.11 12.42
N ASP A 32 -5.15 -1.39 12.61
CA ASP A 32 -5.70 -1.82 13.90
C ASP A 32 -6.97 -2.65 13.69
N ASP A 33 -7.37 -3.36 14.75
CA ASP A 33 -8.55 -4.22 14.74
C ASP A 33 -9.86 -3.46 15.00
N SER A 34 -9.82 -2.12 15.04
CA SER A 34 -11.03 -1.31 15.31
C SER A 34 -11.97 -1.24 14.12
N GLY A 35 -11.51 -1.61 12.92
CA GLY A 35 -12.22 -1.45 11.65
C GLY A 35 -12.40 0.01 11.22
N LYS A 36 -11.93 0.99 12.00
CA LYS A 36 -12.10 2.41 11.68
C LYS A 36 -11.32 2.81 10.44
N HIS A 37 -11.91 3.67 9.63
CA HIS A 37 -11.25 4.29 8.48
C HIS A 37 -10.91 5.75 8.78
N LYS A 38 -9.94 6.30 8.06
CA LYS A 38 -9.65 7.73 8.03
C LYS A 38 -9.97 8.25 6.62
N GLN A 39 -9.13 9.12 6.07
CA GLN A 39 -9.22 9.53 4.66
C GLN A 39 -9.02 8.35 3.70
N GLY A 40 -8.22 7.35 4.12
CA GLY A 40 -8.05 6.07 3.45
C GLY A 40 -8.58 4.89 4.28
N PRO A 41 -8.67 3.70 3.67
CA PRO A 41 -9.15 2.49 4.34
C PRO A 41 -8.23 2.04 5.46
N ASN A 42 -8.78 1.26 6.39
CA ASN A 42 -7.98 0.46 7.32
C ASN A 42 -7.19 -0.59 6.52
N LEU A 43 -5.89 -0.72 6.83
CA LEU A 43 -4.99 -1.63 6.13
C LEU A 43 -4.83 -2.98 6.86
N LYS A 44 -5.49 -3.22 7.99
CA LYS A 44 -5.57 -4.56 8.60
C LYS A 44 -6.12 -5.57 7.57
N GLY A 45 -5.46 -6.73 7.47
CA GLY A 45 -5.78 -7.76 6.47
C GLY A 45 -5.56 -7.31 5.03
N LEU A 46 -4.62 -6.39 4.78
CA LEU A 46 -4.29 -5.94 3.42
C LEU A 46 -3.64 -7.06 2.60
N TRP A 47 -2.72 -7.82 3.20
CA TRP A 47 -1.95 -8.83 2.48
C TRP A 47 -2.85 -9.95 1.96
N GLY A 48 -2.78 -10.26 0.66
CA GLY A 48 -3.63 -11.26 0.01
C GLY A 48 -5.05 -10.80 -0.32
N ARG A 49 -5.47 -9.60 0.11
CA ARG A 49 -6.79 -9.03 -0.23
C ARG A 49 -6.77 -8.37 -1.61
N LYS A 50 -7.88 -8.42 -2.35
CA LYS A 50 -8.00 -7.67 -3.60
C LYS A 50 -8.22 -6.17 -3.37
N THR A 51 -7.95 -5.37 -4.39
CA THR A 51 -8.21 -3.93 -4.37
C THR A 51 -9.68 -3.61 -4.10
N GLY A 52 -9.94 -2.53 -3.37
CA GLY A 52 -11.29 -2.05 -3.14
C GLY A 52 -12.16 -2.90 -2.20
N GLN A 53 -11.58 -3.77 -1.37
CA GLN A 53 -12.34 -4.74 -0.55
C GLN A 53 -12.22 -4.54 0.97
N ALA A 54 -11.66 -3.44 1.48
CA ALA A 54 -11.75 -3.18 2.92
C ALA A 54 -13.23 -2.97 3.31
N PRO A 55 -13.79 -3.79 4.22
CA PRO A 55 -15.20 -3.67 4.61
C PRO A 55 -15.51 -2.29 5.17
N GLY A 56 -16.61 -1.68 4.74
CA GLY A 56 -17.06 -0.38 5.24
C GLY A 56 -16.40 0.85 4.59
N PHE A 57 -15.37 0.70 3.76
CA PHE A 57 -14.73 1.83 3.09
C PHE A 57 -15.30 2.09 1.69
N SER A 58 -15.58 3.35 1.37
CA SER A 58 -16.05 3.75 0.04
C SER A 58 -14.87 4.01 -0.91
N TYR A 59 -14.62 3.07 -1.82
CA TYR A 59 -13.57 3.15 -2.83
C TYR A 59 -14.04 3.80 -4.12
N THR A 60 -13.10 4.36 -4.89
CA THR A 60 -13.36 4.71 -6.28
C THR A 60 -13.59 3.47 -7.13
N ASP A 61 -14.36 3.60 -8.21
CA ASP A 61 -14.56 2.51 -9.18
C ASP A 61 -13.24 2.05 -9.78
N ALA A 62 -12.30 2.97 -10.02
CA ALA A 62 -10.94 2.65 -10.45
C ALA A 62 -10.22 1.67 -9.49
N ASN A 63 -10.34 1.89 -8.17
CA ASN A 63 -9.69 1.00 -7.20
C ASN A 63 -10.40 -0.36 -7.14
N LYS A 64 -11.74 -0.38 -7.10
CA LYS A 64 -12.51 -1.64 -7.12
C LYS A 64 -12.21 -2.48 -8.37
N ASN A 65 -12.16 -1.84 -9.53
CA ASN A 65 -12.02 -2.52 -10.82
C ASN A 65 -10.57 -2.91 -11.18
N LYS A 66 -9.55 -2.41 -10.47
CA LYS A 66 -8.15 -2.77 -10.73
C LYS A 66 -7.91 -4.28 -10.61
N GLY A 67 -8.63 -4.95 -9.70
CA GLY A 67 -8.73 -6.41 -9.64
C GLY A 67 -7.47 -7.17 -9.21
N ILE A 68 -6.40 -6.47 -8.80
CA ILE A 68 -5.15 -7.08 -8.34
C ILE A 68 -5.26 -7.54 -6.90
N THR A 69 -4.40 -8.49 -6.53
CA THR A 69 -4.20 -8.94 -5.15
C THR A 69 -3.01 -8.21 -4.54
N TRP A 70 -3.19 -7.63 -3.36
CA TRP A 70 -2.10 -6.96 -2.65
C TRP A 70 -1.06 -7.97 -2.13
N ASN A 71 0.16 -7.82 -2.61
CA ASN A 71 1.33 -8.61 -2.27
C ASN A 71 2.58 -7.74 -2.47
N GLU A 72 3.76 -8.33 -2.33
CA GLU A 72 5.03 -7.62 -2.45
C GLU A 72 5.21 -6.94 -3.82
N GLU A 73 4.96 -7.66 -4.92
CA GLU A 73 5.12 -7.17 -6.30
C GLU A 73 4.14 -6.04 -6.64
N THR A 74 2.87 -6.22 -6.28
CA THR A 74 1.83 -5.23 -6.59
C THR A 74 2.00 -3.95 -5.77
N LEU A 75 2.40 -4.07 -4.50
CA LEU A 75 2.73 -2.91 -3.67
C LEU A 75 4.03 -2.23 -4.13
N TRP A 76 5.01 -3.00 -4.62
CA TRP A 76 6.25 -2.46 -5.19
C TRP A 76 5.95 -1.49 -6.32
N ILE A 77 5.10 -1.88 -7.27
CA ILE A 77 4.73 -1.03 -8.40
C ILE A 77 3.79 0.09 -7.96
N TYR A 78 2.77 -0.22 -7.14
CA TYR A 78 1.78 0.76 -6.71
C TYR A 78 2.40 1.92 -5.93
N LEU A 79 3.31 1.63 -5.00
CA LEU A 79 3.93 2.65 -4.15
C LEU A 79 4.97 3.48 -4.90
N LEU A 80 5.41 3.09 -6.11
CA LEU A 80 6.23 3.98 -6.97
C LEU A 80 5.42 5.19 -7.41
N ASN A 81 4.22 4.95 -7.94
CA ASN A 81 3.29 5.98 -8.39
C ASN A 81 1.84 5.45 -8.37
N PRO A 82 1.06 5.75 -7.31
CA PRO A 82 -0.32 5.26 -7.18
C PRO A 82 -1.26 5.70 -8.30
N LYS A 83 -1.09 6.91 -8.83
CA LYS A 83 -1.95 7.47 -9.88
C LYS A 83 -1.71 6.80 -11.22
N ASP A 84 -0.47 6.46 -11.53
CA ASP A 84 -0.15 5.74 -12.78
C ASP A 84 -0.62 4.29 -12.70
N TYR A 85 -0.47 3.65 -11.53
CA TYR A 85 -0.84 2.25 -11.38
C TYR A 85 -2.35 2.03 -11.27
N ILE A 86 -3.08 2.95 -10.63
CA ILE A 86 -4.54 2.95 -10.55
C ILE A 86 -5.06 4.31 -11.00
N PRO A 87 -5.18 4.55 -12.33
CA PRO A 87 -5.74 5.79 -12.86
C PRO A 87 -7.15 6.04 -12.34
N GLY A 88 -7.40 7.21 -11.75
CA GLY A 88 -8.67 7.52 -11.09
C GLY A 88 -8.73 7.16 -9.59
N THR A 89 -7.62 6.73 -8.98
CA THR A 89 -7.53 6.64 -7.52
C THR A 89 -7.64 8.03 -6.86
N LYS A 90 -8.34 8.09 -5.72
CA LYS A 90 -8.41 9.29 -4.86
C LYS A 90 -7.27 9.37 -3.84
N MET A 91 -6.35 8.40 -3.82
CA MET A 91 -5.17 8.46 -2.96
C MET A 91 -4.22 9.56 -3.45
N VAL A 92 -4.14 10.66 -2.69
CA VAL A 92 -3.23 11.77 -2.97
C VAL A 92 -1.86 11.45 -2.36
N PHE A 93 -1.07 10.66 -3.09
CA PHE A 93 0.30 10.32 -2.71
C PHE A 93 1.19 10.33 -3.95
N ALA A 94 2.33 11.03 -3.87
CA ALA A 94 3.26 11.16 -4.99
C ALA A 94 4.07 9.88 -5.27
N GLY A 95 4.08 8.93 -4.33
CA GLY A 95 4.88 7.70 -4.43
C GLY A 95 6.25 7.77 -3.73
N LEU A 96 6.95 6.64 -3.72
CA LEU A 96 8.25 6.41 -3.11
C LEU A 96 9.27 6.04 -4.19
N LYS A 97 10.02 7.04 -4.68
CA LYS A 97 11.03 6.85 -5.72
C LYS A 97 12.26 6.07 -5.26
N LYS A 98 12.61 6.16 -3.97
CA LYS A 98 13.75 5.46 -3.40
C LYS A 98 13.37 4.00 -3.15
N LYS A 99 14.02 3.10 -3.90
CA LYS A 99 13.82 1.64 -3.82
C LYS A 99 13.90 1.10 -2.39
N LYS A 100 14.91 1.52 -1.62
CA LYS A 100 15.08 1.05 -0.23
C LYS A 100 13.96 1.51 0.70
N GLU A 101 13.52 2.77 0.61
CA GLU A 101 12.39 3.27 1.42
C GLU A 101 11.10 2.50 1.10
N ARG A 102 10.88 2.16 -0.18
CA ARG A 102 9.71 1.39 -0.59
C ARG A 102 9.76 -0.05 -0.08
N ALA A 103 10.91 -0.71 -0.21
CA ALA A 103 11.13 -2.05 0.33
C ALA A 103 10.91 -2.10 1.85
N ASP A 104 11.45 -1.12 2.57
CA ASP A 104 11.28 -0.99 4.03
C ASP A 104 9.79 -0.85 4.40
N LEU A 105 9.06 0.02 3.71
CA LEU A 105 7.62 0.19 3.94
C LEU A 105 6.82 -1.09 3.63
N ILE A 106 7.14 -1.78 2.54
CA ILE A 106 6.44 -3.02 2.17
C ILE A 106 6.69 -4.13 3.19
N ALA A 107 7.92 -4.27 3.69
CA ALA A 107 8.23 -5.21 4.76
C ALA A 107 7.41 -4.92 6.04
N TYR A 108 7.34 -3.64 6.44
CA TYR A 108 6.49 -3.23 7.56
C TYR A 108 4.99 -3.52 7.33
N LEU A 109 4.47 -3.21 6.14
CA LEU A 109 3.07 -3.48 5.82
C LEU A 109 2.76 -4.98 5.84
N LYS A 110 3.67 -5.82 5.32
CA LYS A 110 3.52 -7.27 5.37
C LYS A 110 3.37 -7.76 6.81
N ASP A 111 4.25 -7.31 7.70
CA ASP A 111 4.27 -7.76 9.08
C ASP A 111 3.05 -7.23 9.86
N GLU A 112 2.75 -5.93 9.79
CA GLU A 112 1.69 -5.35 10.62
C GLU A 112 0.28 -5.63 10.12
N THR A 113 0.09 -5.84 8.82
CA THR A 113 -1.25 -6.09 8.27
C THR A 113 -1.66 -7.55 8.28
N SER A 114 -0.71 -8.46 8.53
CA SER A 114 -0.93 -9.91 8.57
C SER A 114 -0.99 -10.50 9.98
N LYS A 115 -0.59 -9.74 10.99
CA LYS A 115 -1.00 -9.97 12.39
C LYS A 115 -2.50 -9.77 12.50
#